data_AF-A0A080ZLM4-F1
#
_entry.id   AF-A0A080ZLM4-F1
#
_cell.length_a   1.000
_cell.length_b   1.000
_cell.length_c   1.000
_cell.angle_alpha   90.00
_cell.angle_beta   90.00
_cell.angle_gamma   90.00
#
_symmetry.space_group_name_H-M   'P 1'
#
loop_
_entity.id
_entity.type
_entity.pdbx_description
1 polymer ?
#
loop_
_entity_poly.entity_id
_entity_poly.type
_entity_poly.pdbx_seq_one_letter_code
_entity_poly.pdbx_strand_id
1 'polypeptide(L)'
;MDAAGKTLKTASSALGGSAASAASSNSLLSAHSSANNVLTADNAAASTGNSIPVAADSGPVSLATLQEAARAQKEWAKYVAFDEDGRVLFSNVKPLDGEVAGFLKLFNKREDTMASGIVLLGEQYDVHRFHPPLVYGRRGDPSLEEGEGIAVCKVQQGSRSLYCLITYVYPTLSARAVPQLKEFCETLLAKLS
;
A
#
# COMPACT_ATOMS: atom_id res chain seq x y z
N MET A 1 9.64 41.19 -44.23
CA MET A 1 9.78 42.56 -43.69
C MET A 1 8.41 43.02 -43.19
N ASP A 2 8.36 44.22 -42.59
CA ASP A 2 7.14 44.99 -42.25
C ASP A 2 6.33 44.41 -41.06
N ALA A 3 6.33 44.98 -39.83
CA ALA A 3 6.16 46.37 -39.34
C ALA A 3 4.73 46.92 -39.57
N ALA A 4 4.09 47.71 -38.69
CA ALA A 4 4.30 48.09 -37.27
C ALA A 4 3.03 48.85 -36.78
N GLY A 5 2.92 49.21 -35.48
CA GLY A 5 1.86 50.11 -34.96
C GLY A 5 1.03 49.52 -33.80
N LYS A 6 1.15 49.83 -32.49
CA LYS A 6 1.79 50.87 -31.65
C LYS A 6 0.77 51.86 -31.02
N THR A 7 0.74 51.91 -29.66
CA THR A 7 0.36 53.07 -28.78
C THR A 7 -1.11 53.57 -28.75
N LEU A 8 -1.69 54.19 -27.69
CA LEU A 8 -1.39 54.37 -26.23
C LEU A 8 -2.58 55.11 -25.55
N LYS A 9 -2.76 54.97 -24.22
CA LYS A 9 -3.24 55.94 -23.16
C LYS A 9 -4.21 55.27 -22.16
N THR A 10 -3.95 55.18 -20.83
CA THR A 10 -3.94 56.23 -19.74
C THR A 10 -5.25 57.02 -19.68
N ALA A 11 -5.91 57.36 -18.55
CA ALA A 11 -5.62 57.38 -17.11
C ALA A 11 -6.95 57.70 -16.36
N SER A 12 -7.19 57.69 -15.03
CA SER A 12 -6.53 57.20 -13.79
C SER A 12 -7.51 57.48 -12.59
N SER A 13 -7.08 57.25 -11.32
CA SER A 13 -7.63 57.81 -10.06
C SER A 13 -8.90 57.17 -9.45
N ALA A 14 -9.14 57.17 -8.12
CA ALA A 14 -8.25 57.29 -6.93
C ALA A 14 -9.04 57.03 -5.61
N LEU A 15 -8.31 56.87 -4.50
CA LEU A 15 -8.77 56.90 -3.08
C LEU A 15 -9.69 55.74 -2.64
N GLY A 16 -9.67 55.25 -1.39
CA GLY A 16 -8.87 55.59 -0.21
C GLY A 16 -9.68 55.33 1.07
N GLY A 17 -9.08 54.89 2.18
CA GLY A 17 -9.81 54.72 3.45
C GLY A 17 -9.20 53.72 4.43
N SER A 18 -8.41 54.21 5.38
CA SER A 18 -7.86 53.44 6.50
C SER A 18 -8.86 53.29 7.65
N ALA A 19 -8.75 52.21 8.44
CA ALA A 19 -8.93 52.27 9.90
C ALA A 19 -8.33 51.02 10.59
N ALA A 20 -7.69 51.22 11.74
CA ALA A 20 -7.19 50.16 12.62
C ALA A 20 -7.77 50.34 14.03
N SER A 21 -7.90 49.25 14.79
CA SER A 21 -7.94 49.16 16.26
C SER A 21 -7.97 47.65 16.62
N ALA A 22 -7.12 47.09 17.48
CA ALA A 22 -6.96 47.35 18.93
C ALA A 22 -8.21 46.88 19.73
N ALA A 23 -8.12 46.16 20.86
CA ALA A 23 -6.94 45.83 21.68
C ALA A 23 -7.13 44.58 22.59
N SER A 24 -6.01 44.14 23.18
CA SER A 24 -5.84 43.64 24.56
C SER A 24 -6.62 42.43 25.11
N SER A 25 -5.85 41.36 25.34
CA SER A 25 -5.55 40.78 26.67
C SER A 25 -6.66 40.63 27.73
N ASN A 26 -6.81 39.39 28.23
CA ASN A 26 -6.60 39.18 29.66
C ASN A 26 -6.03 37.79 29.98
N SER A 27 -5.49 37.65 31.19
CA SER A 27 -4.51 36.62 31.59
C SER A 27 -5.03 35.73 32.72
N LEU A 28 -4.13 34.84 33.19
CA LEU A 28 -4.11 34.14 34.48
C LEU A 28 -4.77 32.74 34.58
N LEU A 29 -3.89 31.74 34.54
CA LEU A 29 -3.66 30.74 35.61
C LEU A 29 -4.88 30.04 36.25
N SER A 30 -4.90 28.71 36.13
CA SER A 30 -4.91 27.85 37.31
C SER A 30 -4.36 26.46 37.02
N ALA A 31 -3.58 25.92 37.95
CA ALA A 31 -3.16 24.52 37.97
C ALA A 31 -3.79 23.84 39.19
N HIS A 32 -4.18 22.56 39.06
CA HIS A 32 -4.12 21.61 40.17
C HIS A 32 -4.13 20.16 39.66
N SER A 33 -3.71 19.26 40.54
CA SER A 33 -3.26 17.91 40.24
C SER A 33 -4.35 16.85 40.14
N SER A 34 -3.99 15.76 39.45
CA SER A 34 -4.26 14.35 39.78
C SER A 34 -5.65 13.94 40.30
N ALA A 35 -6.33 13.09 39.52
CA ALA A 35 -6.96 11.88 40.04
C ALA A 35 -6.82 10.74 39.02
N ASN A 36 -6.45 9.56 39.50
CA ASN A 36 -6.44 8.33 38.70
C ASN A 36 -7.88 7.98 38.29
N ASN A 37 -8.07 7.43 37.09
CA ASN A 37 -9.21 6.56 36.85
C ASN A 37 -8.76 5.22 36.26
N VAL A 38 -9.11 4.15 36.97
CA VAL A 38 -8.80 2.77 36.60
C VAL A 38 -9.95 2.26 35.75
N LEU A 39 -9.68 1.88 34.51
CA LEU A 39 -10.64 1.17 33.68
C LEU A 39 -10.03 -0.14 33.16
N THR A 40 -10.32 -1.20 33.93
CA THR A 40 -10.19 -2.59 33.51
C THR A 40 -10.88 -2.81 32.17
N ALA A 41 -10.14 -3.33 31.20
CA ALA A 41 -10.70 -3.92 29.99
C ALA A 41 -10.40 -5.42 30.01
N ASP A 42 -11.37 -6.20 30.50
CA ASP A 42 -11.30 -7.66 30.43
C ASP A 42 -11.78 -8.15 29.06
N ASN A 43 -10.89 -8.88 28.39
CA ASN A 43 -11.14 -10.07 27.59
C ASN A 43 -12.44 -10.19 26.75
N ALA A 44 -12.28 -10.25 25.42
CA ALA A 44 -12.55 -11.48 24.64
C ALA A 44 -12.25 -11.26 23.15
N ALA A 45 -11.40 -12.13 22.58
CA ALA A 45 -11.10 -12.12 21.15
C ALA A 45 -12.24 -12.73 20.32
N ALA A 46 -12.65 -12.03 19.25
CA ALA A 46 -13.48 -12.57 18.17
C ALA A 46 -12.67 -12.64 16.86
N SER A 47 -11.53 -13.34 16.89
CA SER A 47 -10.68 -13.57 15.72
C SER A 47 -11.21 -14.72 14.84
N THR A 48 -12.36 -14.52 14.21
CA THR A 48 -12.93 -15.49 13.26
C THR A 48 -12.48 -15.15 11.84
N GLY A 49 -11.47 -15.86 11.32
CA GLY A 49 -11.03 -15.65 9.94
C GLY A 49 -9.78 -16.42 9.55
N ASN A 50 -9.90 -17.74 9.40
CA ASN A 50 -8.88 -18.67 8.91
C ASN A 50 -7.48 -18.52 9.55
N SER A 51 -7.35 -19.01 10.77
CA SER A 51 -6.04 -19.39 11.30
C SER A 51 -5.41 -20.43 10.36
N ILE A 52 -4.27 -20.10 9.75
CA ILE A 52 -3.38 -21.14 9.21
C ILE A 52 -3.01 -22.03 10.40
N PRO A 53 -3.08 -23.37 10.31
CA PRO A 53 -2.63 -24.23 11.39
C PRO A 53 -1.13 -24.04 11.59
N VAL A 54 -0.76 -23.24 12.60
CA VAL A 54 0.63 -22.95 12.93
C VAL A 54 1.23 -24.19 13.61
N ALA A 55 1.67 -25.13 12.77
CA ALA A 55 2.56 -26.19 13.19
C ALA A 55 3.90 -25.55 13.61
N ALA A 56 4.03 -25.29 14.90
CA ALA A 56 5.33 -25.07 15.53
C ALA A 56 6.23 -26.26 15.19
N ASP A 57 7.49 -25.96 14.86
CA ASP A 57 8.43 -26.89 14.22
C ASP A 57 8.01 -27.32 12.80
N SER A 58 8.21 -26.41 11.83
CA SER A 58 8.03 -26.68 10.40
C SER A 58 9.40 -26.76 9.73
N GLY A 59 9.73 -27.93 9.19
CA GLY A 59 10.94 -28.18 8.40
C GLY A 59 10.95 -27.46 7.03
N PRO A 60 11.84 -27.87 6.10
CA PRO A 60 11.98 -27.25 4.78
C PRO A 60 10.64 -27.10 4.04
N VAL A 61 10.24 -25.86 3.75
CA VAL A 61 8.98 -25.58 3.03
C VAL A 61 9.25 -25.68 1.53
N SER A 62 8.58 -26.62 0.85
CA SER A 62 8.74 -26.83 -0.58
C SER A 62 7.94 -25.84 -1.44
N LEU A 63 8.37 -25.62 -2.69
CA LEU A 63 7.61 -24.86 -3.69
C LEU A 63 6.19 -25.40 -3.91
N ALA A 64 6.01 -26.72 -3.88
CA ALA A 64 4.70 -27.35 -4.04
C ALA A 64 3.75 -26.95 -2.90
N THR A 65 4.24 -27.04 -1.66
CA THR A 65 3.50 -26.65 -0.45
C THR A 65 3.15 -25.16 -0.47
N LEU A 66 4.05 -24.28 -0.94
CA LEU A 66 3.75 -22.86 -1.11
C LEU A 66 2.66 -22.62 -2.14
N GLN A 67 2.72 -23.30 -3.29
CA GLN A 67 1.71 -23.14 -4.33
C GLN A 67 0.34 -23.65 -3.87
N GLU A 68 0.28 -24.75 -3.11
CA GLU A 68 -0.95 -25.25 -2.51
C GLU A 68 -1.51 -24.28 -1.45
N ALA A 69 -0.65 -23.77 -0.56
CA ALA A 69 -1.02 -22.78 0.44
C ALA A 69 -1.52 -21.46 -0.18
N ALA A 70 -0.94 -21.03 -1.31
CA ALA A 70 -1.42 -19.88 -2.08
C ALA A 70 -2.78 -20.15 -2.75
N ARG A 71 -2.98 -21.35 -3.33
CA ARG A 71 -4.28 -21.78 -3.89
C ARG A 71 -5.39 -21.88 -2.85
N ALA A 72 -5.04 -22.11 -1.58
CA ALA A 72 -6.00 -22.16 -0.47
C ALA A 72 -6.51 -20.77 -0.04
N GLN A 73 -5.85 -19.67 -0.42
CA GLN A 73 -6.28 -18.31 -0.12
C GLN A 73 -7.43 -17.89 -1.05
N LYS A 74 -8.67 -18.05 -0.59
CA LYS A 74 -9.88 -17.74 -1.38
C LYS A 74 -10.03 -16.24 -1.65
N GLU A 75 -9.41 -15.41 -0.83
CA GLU A 75 -9.37 -13.96 -0.95
C GLU A 75 -8.45 -13.45 -2.09
N TRP A 76 -7.59 -14.32 -2.66
CA TRP A 76 -6.63 -13.92 -3.70
C TRP A 76 -7.15 -14.27 -5.10
N ALA A 77 -7.35 -13.27 -5.94
CA ALA A 77 -7.78 -13.45 -7.33
C ALA A 77 -6.61 -13.85 -8.23
N LYS A 78 -5.49 -13.13 -8.12
CA LYS A 78 -4.23 -13.40 -8.82
C LYS A 78 -3.10 -13.47 -7.81
N TYR A 79 -2.08 -14.30 -8.04
CA TYR A 79 -0.86 -14.33 -7.24
C TYR A 79 0.37 -14.69 -8.09
N VAL A 80 1.51 -14.08 -7.76
CA VAL A 80 2.82 -14.30 -8.39
C VAL A 80 3.90 -14.17 -7.31
N ALA A 81 4.63 -15.24 -7.04
CA ALA A 81 5.82 -15.20 -6.19
C ALA A 81 7.09 -15.30 -7.05
N PHE A 82 8.10 -14.52 -6.70
CA PHE A 82 9.35 -14.40 -7.46
C PHE A 82 10.53 -14.07 -6.52
N ASP A 83 11.75 -14.39 -6.98
CA ASP A 83 12.99 -14.05 -6.29
C ASP A 83 13.58 -12.71 -6.76
N GLU A 84 14.71 -12.31 -6.17
CA GLU A 84 15.42 -11.06 -6.49
C GLU A 84 16.03 -10.99 -7.89
N ASP A 85 16.25 -12.13 -8.54
CA ASP A 85 16.64 -12.23 -9.95
C ASP A 85 15.43 -12.06 -10.91
N GLY A 86 14.21 -12.00 -10.36
CA GLY A 86 12.96 -11.89 -11.12
C GLY A 86 12.48 -13.22 -11.71
N ARG A 87 13.00 -14.36 -11.25
CA ARG A 87 12.49 -15.68 -11.62
C ARG A 87 11.22 -15.96 -10.82
N VAL A 88 10.14 -16.27 -11.54
CA VAL A 88 8.87 -16.69 -10.94
C VAL A 88 9.03 -18.07 -10.31
N LEU A 89 8.67 -18.17 -9.03
CA LEU A 89 8.72 -19.39 -8.22
C LEU A 89 7.41 -20.18 -8.33
N PHE A 90 6.27 -19.49 -8.24
CA PHE A 90 4.94 -20.02 -8.49
C PHE A 90 3.95 -18.88 -8.80
N SER A 91 2.89 -19.17 -9.55
CA SER A 91 1.83 -18.20 -9.87
C SER A 91 0.53 -18.90 -10.31
N ASN A 92 -0.58 -18.16 -10.35
CA ASN A 92 -1.78 -18.57 -11.12
C ASN A 92 -1.96 -17.77 -12.42
N VAL A 93 -1.22 -16.67 -12.59
CA VAL A 93 -1.18 -15.85 -13.81
C VAL A 93 0.25 -15.73 -14.32
N LYS A 94 0.42 -15.41 -15.61
CA LYS A 94 1.72 -15.14 -16.22
C LYS A 94 1.86 -13.62 -16.44
N PRO A 95 2.72 -12.91 -15.69
CA PRO A 95 3.04 -11.51 -15.98
C PRO A 95 3.52 -11.31 -17.41
N LEU A 96 3.30 -10.10 -17.94
CA LEU A 96 3.83 -9.70 -19.24
C LEU A 96 5.33 -9.41 -19.17
N ASP A 97 5.98 -9.38 -20.32
CA ASP A 97 7.42 -9.15 -20.43
C ASP A 97 7.80 -7.80 -19.83
N GLY A 98 8.71 -7.81 -18.86
CA GLY A 98 9.17 -6.62 -18.13
C GLY A 98 8.40 -6.29 -16.85
N GLU A 99 7.19 -6.83 -16.61
CA GLU A 99 6.39 -6.52 -15.40
C GLU A 99 7.13 -6.93 -14.12
N VAL A 100 7.74 -8.12 -14.09
CA VAL A 100 8.52 -8.61 -12.92
C VAL A 100 9.72 -7.73 -12.62
N ALA A 101 10.39 -7.21 -13.67
CA ALA A 101 11.47 -6.23 -13.51
C ALA A 101 10.97 -4.86 -13.02
N GLY A 102 9.69 -4.55 -13.24
CA GLY A 102 8.99 -3.44 -12.58
C GLY A 102 8.74 -3.74 -11.11
N PHE A 103 8.23 -4.92 -10.77
CA PHE A 103 7.94 -5.31 -9.38
C PHE A 103 9.15 -5.27 -8.45
N LEU A 104 10.32 -5.70 -8.95
CA LEU A 104 11.59 -5.61 -8.21
C LEU A 104 11.97 -4.16 -7.86
N LYS A 105 11.63 -3.19 -8.71
CA LYS A 105 11.96 -1.77 -8.52
C LYS A 105 11.04 -1.06 -7.54
N LEU A 106 9.88 -1.63 -7.21
CA LEU A 106 8.88 -1.04 -6.30
C LEU A 106 9.44 -0.73 -4.91
N PHE A 107 10.54 -1.36 -4.49
CA PHE A 107 11.14 -1.11 -3.17
C PHE A 107 12.37 -0.19 -3.20
N ASN A 108 12.77 0.30 -4.38
CA ASN A 108 13.99 1.11 -4.53
C ASN A 108 13.77 2.57 -4.11
N LYS A 109 12.65 3.17 -4.51
CA LYS A 109 12.33 4.57 -4.21
C LYS A 109 10.81 4.76 -4.09
N ARG A 110 10.39 5.37 -2.97
CA ARG A 110 8.98 5.58 -2.64
C ARG A 110 8.30 6.49 -3.66
N GLU A 111 8.92 7.62 -3.95
CA GLU A 111 8.31 8.71 -4.71
C GLU A 111 8.03 8.26 -6.14
N ASP A 112 8.97 7.53 -6.74
CA ASP A 112 8.83 6.98 -8.10
C ASP A 112 7.72 5.93 -8.13
N THR A 113 7.64 5.06 -7.13
CA THR A 113 6.61 4.01 -7.02
C THR A 113 5.22 4.56 -6.75
N MET A 114 5.11 5.61 -5.93
CA MET A 114 3.86 6.34 -5.70
C MET A 114 3.37 7.05 -6.97
N ALA A 115 4.28 7.48 -7.86
CA ALA A 115 3.95 8.14 -9.11
C ALA A 115 3.69 7.17 -10.28
N SER A 116 4.40 6.03 -10.34
CA SER A 116 4.27 5.04 -11.42
C SER A 116 3.20 3.98 -11.17
N GLY A 117 2.81 3.75 -9.92
CA GLY A 117 1.94 2.66 -9.53
C GLY A 117 2.56 1.27 -9.77
N ILE A 118 1.69 0.27 -9.95
CA ILE A 118 2.04 -1.14 -10.25
C ILE A 118 1.30 -1.55 -11.52
N VAL A 119 1.96 -2.27 -12.44
CA VAL A 119 1.35 -2.79 -13.68
C VAL A 119 1.37 -4.31 -13.68
N LEU A 120 0.20 -4.94 -13.82
CA LEU A 120 0.07 -6.41 -13.91
C LEU A 120 -0.92 -6.78 -15.02
N LEU A 121 -0.51 -7.66 -15.93
CA LEU A 121 -1.28 -8.03 -17.12
C LEU A 121 -1.67 -6.83 -18.01
N GLY A 122 -0.78 -5.84 -18.09
CA GLY A 122 -0.98 -4.59 -18.84
C GLY A 122 -1.87 -3.56 -18.15
N GLU A 123 -2.32 -3.85 -16.93
CA GLU A 123 -3.30 -3.03 -16.21
C GLU A 123 -2.66 -2.22 -15.10
N GLN A 124 -2.97 -0.92 -15.07
CA GLN A 124 -2.41 0.05 -14.15
C GLN A 124 -3.17 0.08 -12.82
N TYR A 125 -2.43 0.01 -11.71
CA TYR A 125 -2.96 0.18 -10.35
C TYR A 125 -2.27 1.35 -9.67
N ASP A 126 -3.05 2.28 -9.11
CA ASP A 126 -2.54 3.43 -8.38
C ASP A 126 -2.11 3.02 -6.97
N VAL A 127 -0.84 3.23 -6.64
CA VAL A 127 -0.28 2.96 -5.32
C VAL A 127 -0.73 4.06 -4.37
N HIS A 128 -1.53 3.69 -3.37
CA HIS A 128 -1.99 4.60 -2.32
C HIS A 128 -1.33 4.33 -0.97
N ARG A 129 -0.57 3.24 -0.81
CA ARG A 129 0.30 3.05 0.36
C ARG A 129 1.64 2.41 0.02
N PHE A 130 2.70 3.10 0.48
CA PHE A 130 4.08 2.62 0.47
C PHE A 130 4.60 2.50 1.91
N HIS A 131 4.58 1.29 2.46
CA HIS A 131 5.02 0.99 3.83
C HIS A 131 5.73 -0.37 3.88
N PRO A 132 7.04 -0.41 3.53
CA PRO A 132 7.85 -1.63 3.54
C PRO A 132 7.66 -2.44 4.84
N PRO A 133 7.43 -3.76 4.78
CA PRO A 133 7.62 -4.65 3.63
C PRO A 133 6.52 -4.63 2.54
N LEU A 134 5.51 -3.74 2.64
CA LEU A 134 4.35 -3.72 1.76
C LEU A 134 4.27 -2.48 0.86
N VAL A 135 3.89 -2.69 -0.40
CA VAL A 135 3.41 -1.65 -1.32
C VAL A 135 2.07 -2.12 -1.87
N TYR A 136 1.03 -1.29 -1.80
CA TYR A 136 -0.29 -1.66 -2.29
C TYR A 136 -1.10 -0.50 -2.88
N GLY A 137 -2.01 -0.88 -3.77
CA GLY A 137 -2.73 0.01 -4.66
C GLY A 137 -4.10 -0.54 -5.05
N ARG A 138 -4.76 0.16 -5.98
CA ARG A 138 -6.06 -0.25 -6.54
C ARG A 138 -6.23 0.25 -7.97
N ARG A 139 -7.10 -0.41 -8.72
CA ARG A 139 -7.64 0.05 -10.00
C ARG A 139 -9.17 -0.05 -9.99
N GLY A 140 -9.80 0.48 -11.03
CA GLY A 140 -11.25 0.42 -11.24
C GLY A 140 -11.92 1.79 -11.15
N ASP A 141 -13.03 1.96 -11.87
CA ASP A 141 -13.83 3.18 -11.81
C ASP A 141 -14.76 3.12 -10.57
N PRO A 142 -14.74 4.13 -9.67
CA PRO A 142 -15.65 4.18 -8.53
C PRO A 142 -17.14 4.20 -8.93
N SER A 143 -17.46 4.47 -10.19
CA SER A 143 -18.81 4.52 -10.77
C SER A 143 -19.32 3.15 -11.26
N LEU A 144 -18.44 2.15 -11.42
CA LEU A 144 -18.77 0.85 -12.04
C LEU A 144 -18.81 -0.33 -11.04
N GLU A 145 -18.55 -0.09 -9.76
CA GLU A 145 -18.40 -1.12 -8.70
C GLU A 145 -17.27 -2.16 -8.93
N GLU A 146 -16.66 -2.19 -10.11
CA GLU A 146 -15.54 -3.07 -10.51
C GLU A 146 -14.19 -2.56 -9.98
N GLY A 147 -13.97 -2.71 -8.67
CA GLY A 147 -12.68 -2.44 -8.02
C GLY A 147 -11.80 -3.68 -7.87
N GLU A 148 -10.54 -3.60 -8.29
CA GLU A 148 -9.50 -4.60 -7.97
C GLU A 148 -8.34 -3.94 -7.21
N GLY A 149 -7.97 -4.51 -6.06
CA GLY A 149 -6.79 -4.13 -5.30
C GLY A 149 -5.58 -4.98 -5.67
N ILE A 150 -4.39 -4.41 -5.49
CA ILE A 150 -3.10 -5.10 -5.70
C ILE A 150 -2.20 -4.86 -4.48
N ALA A 151 -1.42 -5.87 -4.10
CA ALA A 151 -0.44 -5.75 -3.04
C ALA A 151 0.81 -6.56 -3.33
N VAL A 152 1.98 -5.99 -3.03
CA VAL A 152 3.28 -6.64 -3.12
C VAL A 152 3.93 -6.62 -1.74
N CYS A 153 4.40 -7.78 -1.30
CA CYS A 153 5.16 -7.95 -0.08
C CYS A 153 6.57 -8.43 -0.41
N LYS A 154 7.58 -7.75 0.14
CA LYS A 154 8.98 -8.18 0.14
C LYS A 154 9.31 -8.86 1.46
N VAL A 155 9.94 -10.03 1.42
CA VAL A 155 10.44 -10.73 2.61
C VAL A 155 11.90 -11.15 2.42
N GLN A 156 12.67 -11.15 3.50
CA GLN A 156 14.08 -11.55 3.48
C GLN A 156 14.20 -13.03 3.84
N GLN A 157 14.99 -13.77 3.08
CA GLN A 157 15.34 -15.16 3.36
C GLN A 157 16.88 -15.31 3.34
N GLY A 158 17.48 -15.32 4.52
CA GLY A 158 18.95 -15.29 4.64
C GLY A 158 19.50 -14.05 3.91
N SER A 159 20.33 -14.26 2.89
CA SER A 159 20.84 -13.18 2.04
C SER A 159 19.90 -12.76 0.90
N ARG A 160 18.96 -13.61 0.46
CA ARG A 160 18.10 -13.32 -0.71
C ARG A 160 16.79 -12.63 -0.34
N SER A 161 16.34 -11.72 -1.19
CA SER A 161 14.98 -11.17 -1.15
C SER A 161 14.01 -12.06 -1.93
N LEU A 162 12.86 -12.37 -1.33
CA LEU A 162 11.72 -12.99 -2.00
C LEU A 162 10.54 -12.02 -2.01
N TYR A 163 9.67 -12.17 -3.00
CA TYR A 163 8.54 -11.30 -3.23
C TYR A 163 7.28 -12.12 -3.51
N CYS A 164 6.13 -11.65 -3.02
CA CYS A 164 4.83 -12.14 -3.42
C CYS A 164 3.93 -10.96 -3.77
N LEU A 165 3.35 -11.01 -4.96
CA LEU A 165 2.31 -10.10 -5.44
C LEU A 165 0.98 -10.84 -5.42
N ILE A 166 -0.08 -10.18 -4.95
CA ILE A 166 -1.47 -10.65 -5.08
C ILE A 166 -2.38 -9.56 -5.63
N THR A 167 -3.50 -9.96 -6.22
CA THR A 167 -4.67 -9.09 -6.39
C THR A 167 -5.89 -9.67 -5.67
N TYR A 168 -6.86 -8.80 -5.38
CA TYR A 168 -8.11 -9.15 -4.71
C TYR A 168 -9.24 -8.26 -5.22
N VAL A 169 -10.44 -8.84 -5.35
CA VAL A 169 -11.65 -8.17 -5.86
C VAL A 169 -12.73 -8.13 -4.78
N TYR A 170 -13.69 -7.22 -4.91
CA TYR A 170 -14.87 -7.17 -4.05
C TYR A 170 -15.57 -8.56 -3.97
N PRO A 171 -16.02 -9.03 -2.79
CA PRO A 171 -16.12 -8.34 -1.50
C PRO A 171 -14.83 -8.32 -0.66
N THR A 172 -13.71 -8.86 -1.16
CA THR A 172 -12.44 -8.86 -0.43
C THR A 172 -11.84 -7.46 -0.37
N LEU A 173 -11.55 -6.98 0.84
CA LEU A 173 -10.92 -5.69 1.08
C LEU A 173 -9.42 -5.84 1.39
N SER A 174 -8.67 -4.76 1.20
CA SER A 174 -7.24 -4.68 1.55
C SER A 174 -6.97 -5.04 3.01
N ALA A 175 -7.89 -4.66 3.92
CA ALA A 175 -7.84 -4.99 5.34
C ALA A 175 -7.87 -6.50 5.65
N ARG A 176 -8.26 -7.34 4.69
CA ARG A 176 -8.23 -8.82 4.78
C ARG A 176 -7.05 -9.39 4.00
N ALA A 177 -6.94 -9.05 2.72
CA ALA A 177 -5.95 -9.64 1.82
C ALA A 177 -4.50 -9.23 2.14
N VAL A 178 -4.25 -7.98 2.56
CA VAL A 178 -2.89 -7.48 2.81
C VAL A 178 -2.27 -8.09 4.09
N PRO A 179 -3.00 -8.25 5.21
CA PRO A 179 -2.50 -9.03 6.35
C PRO A 179 -2.20 -10.48 6.00
N GLN A 180 -3.09 -11.16 5.25
CA GLN A 180 -2.88 -12.55 4.79
C GLN A 180 -1.61 -12.67 3.93
N LEU A 181 -1.35 -11.72 3.03
CA LEU A 181 -0.12 -11.67 2.24
C LEU A 181 1.11 -11.58 3.12
N LYS A 182 1.13 -10.64 4.09
CA LYS A 182 2.25 -10.44 5.00
C LYS A 182 2.53 -11.70 5.82
N GLU A 183 1.50 -12.28 6.41
CA GLU A 183 1.60 -13.52 7.18
C GLU A 183 2.13 -14.68 6.33
N PHE A 184 1.59 -14.90 5.12
CA PHE A 184 2.06 -15.92 4.19
C PHE A 184 3.56 -15.74 3.85
N CYS A 185 3.98 -14.49 3.58
CA CYS A 185 5.37 -14.19 3.27
C CYS A 185 6.31 -14.48 4.44
N GLU A 186 5.96 -14.05 5.64
CA GLU A 186 6.79 -14.20 6.84
C GLU A 186 6.80 -15.64 7.39
N THR A 187 5.69 -16.37 7.28
CA THR A 187 5.55 -17.69 7.89
C THR A 187 5.92 -18.85 6.96
N LEU A 188 5.73 -18.70 5.65
CA LEU A 188 5.94 -19.76 4.65
C LEU A 188 7.00 -19.38 3.62
N LEU A 189 6.86 -18.25 2.91
CA LEU A 189 7.77 -17.90 1.80
C LEU A 189 9.21 -17.70 2.29
N ALA A 190 9.40 -17.04 3.45
CA ALA A 190 10.70 -16.86 4.09
C ALA A 190 11.39 -18.19 4.50
N LYS A 191 10.67 -19.32 4.52
CA LYS A 191 11.16 -20.66 4.87
C LYS A 191 11.33 -21.59 3.66
N LEU A 192 11.14 -21.08 2.44
CA LEU A 192 11.38 -21.80 1.19
C LEU A 192 12.81 -22.35 1.09
N SER A 193 12.96 -23.67 1.17
CA SER A 193 14.23 -24.38 1.00
C SER A 193 14.43 -24.87 -0.43
#